data_AF-X6LFN4-F1
#
_entry.id   AF-X6LFN4-F1
#
_cell.length_a   1.000
_cell.length_b   1.000
_cell.length_c   1.000
_cell.angle_alpha   90.00
_cell.angle_beta   90.00
_cell.angle_gamma   90.00
#
_symmetry.space_group_name_H-M   'P 1'
#
loop_
_entity.id
_entity.type
_entity.pdbx_description
1 polymer ?
#
loop_
_entity_poly.entity_id
_entity_poly.type
_entity_poly.pdbx_seq_one_letter_code
_entity_poly.pdbx_strand_id
1 'polypeptide(L)'
;SRCDIYRKSFAAEQKKKREEAVINPEINRYVLLRGVSIHESENEIKETLEDYGYQIQELKQFHKIPIVKVMLSNSSDVVKILKDNYIQIGYSMVKVERLIKMNPDQNRISSNAETATD
;
A
#
# COMPACT_ATOMS: atom_id res chain seq x y z
N SER A 1 24.79 6.23 -33.69
CA SER A 1 23.70 5.72 -32.85
C SER A 1 23.25 6.81 -31.88
N ARG A 2 22.02 7.33 -31.98
CA ARG A 2 21.47 8.32 -31.03
C ARG A 2 21.06 7.58 -29.76
N CYS A 3 21.63 7.96 -28.64
CA CYS A 3 21.31 7.41 -27.32
C CYS A 3 19.87 7.80 -26.94
N ASP A 4 18.97 6.81 -26.80
CA ASP A 4 17.56 7.02 -26.47
C ASP A 4 17.34 7.72 -25.11
N ILE A 5 18.38 7.75 -24.26
CA ILE A 5 18.41 8.47 -22.97
C ILE A 5 18.23 9.99 -23.16
N TYR A 6 18.64 10.55 -24.31
CA TYR A 6 18.50 11.99 -24.60
C TYR A 6 17.17 12.40 -25.27
N ARG A 7 16.20 11.49 -25.37
CA ARG A 7 14.85 11.85 -25.81
C ARG A 7 14.11 12.49 -24.64
N LYS A 8 13.79 13.79 -24.70
CA LYS A 8 13.08 14.54 -23.63
C LYS A 8 11.81 13.83 -23.12
N SER A 9 11.17 13.01 -23.95
CA SER A 9 9.96 12.24 -23.61
C SER A 9 10.23 10.92 -22.89
N PHE A 10 11.46 10.38 -22.92
CA PHE A 10 11.77 9.06 -22.35
C PHE A 10 11.54 9.03 -20.83
N ALA A 11 12.02 10.04 -20.10
CA ALA A 11 11.82 10.14 -18.67
C ALA A 11 10.33 10.23 -18.29
N ALA A 12 9.55 11.00 -19.04
CA ALA A 12 8.11 11.13 -18.84
C ALA A 12 7.36 9.81 -19.13
N GLU A 13 7.74 9.12 -20.19
CA GLU A 13 7.15 7.82 -20.54
C GLU A 13 7.48 6.74 -19.50
N GLN A 14 8.71 6.70 -19.00
CA GLN A 14 9.11 5.80 -17.91
C GLN A 14 8.39 6.12 -16.60
N LYS A 15 8.18 7.41 -16.29
CA LYS A 15 7.40 7.83 -15.12
C LYS A 15 5.96 7.33 -15.22
N LYS A 16 5.29 7.55 -16.36
CA LYS A 16 3.92 7.08 -16.60
C LYS A 16 3.80 5.55 -16.49
N LYS A 17 4.72 4.79 -17.10
CA LYS A 17 4.75 3.31 -16.98
C LYS A 17 4.89 2.84 -15.54
N ARG A 18 5.69 3.54 -14.73
CA ARG A 18 5.84 3.23 -13.30
C ARG A 18 4.56 3.53 -12.52
N GLU A 19 3.92 4.66 -12.78
CA GLU A 19 2.64 5.04 -12.14
C GLU A 19 1.54 4.02 -12.47
N GLU A 20 1.40 3.64 -13.74
CA GLU A 20 0.46 2.60 -14.18
C GLU A 20 0.75 1.25 -13.52
N ALA A 21 2.02 0.84 -13.42
CA ALA A 21 2.41 -0.39 -12.75
C ALA A 21 2.08 -0.40 -11.25
N VAL A 22 2.06 0.76 -10.59
CA VAL A 22 1.63 0.86 -9.19
C VAL A 22 0.12 0.70 -9.05
N ILE A 23 -0.65 1.29 -9.97
CA ILE A 23 -2.12 1.34 -9.89
C ILE A 23 -2.77 0.04 -10.41
N ASN A 24 -2.16 -0.61 -11.40
CA ASN A 24 -2.71 -1.79 -12.03
C ASN A 24 -2.74 -2.99 -11.06
N PRO A 25 -3.92 -3.50 -10.65
CA PRO A 25 -4.03 -4.62 -9.71
C PRO A 25 -3.55 -5.96 -10.29
N GLU A 26 -3.44 -6.10 -11.61
CA GLU A 26 -2.83 -7.27 -12.26
C GLU A 26 -1.31 -7.33 -12.02
N ILE A 27 -0.68 -6.16 -11.87
CA ILE A 27 0.77 -6.02 -11.69
C ILE A 27 1.11 -5.86 -10.20
N ASN A 28 0.41 -4.97 -9.51
CA ASN A 28 0.61 -4.68 -8.10
C ASN A 28 -0.53 -5.26 -7.26
N ARG A 29 -0.29 -6.47 -6.74
CA ARG A 29 -1.21 -7.17 -5.85
C ARG A 29 -0.96 -6.87 -4.35
N TYR A 30 -0.16 -5.86 -4.05
CA TYR A 30 0.17 -5.49 -2.68
C TYR A 30 -0.71 -4.37 -2.14
N VAL A 31 -1.20 -4.58 -0.92
CA VAL A 31 -1.89 -3.59 -0.10
C VAL A 31 -1.22 -3.44 1.26
N LEU A 32 -1.47 -2.32 1.91
CA LEU A 32 -1.06 -1.99 3.26
C LEU A 32 -2.29 -1.91 4.16
N LEU A 33 -2.20 -2.58 5.29
CA LEU A 33 -3.17 -2.49 6.39
C LEU A 33 -2.54 -1.62 7.48
N ARG A 34 -3.10 -0.43 7.72
CA ARG A 34 -2.59 0.54 8.71
C ARG A 34 -3.48 0.59 9.94
N GLY A 35 -2.85 0.57 11.11
CA GLY A 35 -3.55 0.56 12.40
C GLY A 35 -3.83 -0.84 12.93
N VAL A 36 -3.19 -1.88 12.37
CA VAL A 36 -3.23 -3.23 12.95
C VAL A 36 -2.49 -3.20 14.28
N SER A 37 -3.10 -3.76 15.34
CA SER A 37 -2.43 -3.89 16.63
C SER A 37 -1.14 -4.70 16.48
N ILE A 38 -0.06 -4.26 17.12
CA ILE A 38 1.24 -4.95 17.11
C ILE A 38 1.21 -6.28 17.86
N HIS A 39 0.13 -6.56 18.58
CA HIS A 39 -0.09 -7.81 19.29
C HIS A 39 -0.85 -8.84 18.46
N GLU A 40 -1.48 -8.42 17.35
CA GLU A 40 -2.12 -9.34 16.40
C GLU A 40 -1.05 -10.11 15.66
N SER A 41 -1.15 -11.44 15.69
CA SER A 41 -0.25 -12.32 14.98
C SER A 41 -0.56 -12.34 13.48
N GLU A 42 0.45 -12.65 12.66
CA GLU A 42 0.27 -12.77 11.20
C GLU A 42 -0.79 -13.82 10.83
N ASN A 43 -0.94 -14.87 11.63
CA ASN A 43 -1.94 -15.91 11.42
C ASN A 43 -3.35 -15.39 11.72
N GLU A 44 -3.58 -14.73 12.85
CA GLU A 44 -4.91 -14.15 13.19
C GLU A 44 -5.34 -13.11 12.15
N ILE A 45 -4.41 -12.27 11.69
CA ILE A 45 -4.67 -11.30 10.63
C ILE A 45 -5.05 -12.03 9.34
N LYS A 46 -4.29 -13.08 8.97
CA LYS A 46 -4.56 -13.86 7.76
C LYS A 46 -5.92 -14.55 7.81
N GLU A 47 -6.22 -15.25 8.89
CA GLU A 47 -7.50 -15.93 9.11
C GLU A 47 -8.66 -14.94 9.02
N THR A 48 -8.55 -13.77 9.66
CA THR A 48 -9.55 -12.71 9.56
C THR A 48 -9.79 -12.29 8.10
N LEU A 49 -8.72 -12.07 7.31
CA LEU A 49 -8.85 -11.69 5.91
C LEU A 49 -9.47 -12.80 5.05
N GLU A 50 -9.14 -14.07 5.34
CA GLU A 50 -9.73 -15.22 4.68
C GLU A 50 -11.22 -15.38 5.03
N ASP A 51 -11.65 -15.04 6.25
CA ASP A 51 -13.06 -15.00 6.66
C ASP A 51 -13.86 -13.91 5.92
N TYR A 52 -13.24 -12.79 5.55
CA TYR A 52 -13.84 -11.80 4.63
C TYR A 52 -13.87 -12.29 3.16
N GLY A 53 -13.30 -13.47 2.89
CA GLY A 53 -13.24 -14.09 1.57
C GLY A 53 -12.12 -13.54 0.68
N TYR A 54 -11.02 -13.05 1.26
CA TYR A 54 -9.83 -12.64 0.52
C TYR A 54 -8.83 -13.79 0.40
N GLN A 55 -8.27 -13.99 -0.80
CA GLN A 55 -7.21 -14.97 -1.00
C GLN A 55 -5.84 -14.34 -0.75
N ILE A 56 -5.16 -14.78 0.31
CA ILE A 56 -3.86 -14.23 0.72
C ILE A 56 -2.72 -15.11 0.20
N GLN A 57 -1.76 -14.51 -0.50
CA GLN A 57 -0.55 -15.18 -0.96
C GLN A 57 0.62 -15.00 0.01
N GLU A 58 0.81 -13.78 0.51
CA GLU A 58 1.89 -13.43 1.44
C GLU A 58 1.38 -12.38 2.43
N LEU A 59 1.81 -12.46 3.67
CA LEU A 59 1.55 -11.46 4.69
C LEU A 59 2.85 -11.19 5.45
N LYS A 60 3.13 -9.91 5.71
CA LYS A 60 4.32 -9.49 6.45
C LYS A 60 4.02 -8.29 7.33
N GLN A 61 4.16 -8.45 8.63
CA GLN A 61 4.08 -7.36 9.60
C GLN A 61 5.42 -6.61 9.66
N PHE A 62 5.36 -5.27 9.79
CA PHE A 62 6.56 -4.48 10.03
C PHE A 62 6.85 -4.44 11.53
N HIS A 63 8.05 -4.85 11.93
CA HIS A 63 8.41 -4.96 13.35
C HIS A 63 8.24 -3.62 14.10
N LYS A 64 7.47 -3.64 15.21
CA LYS A 64 7.15 -2.48 16.05
C LYS A 64 6.38 -1.36 15.34
N ILE A 65 5.79 -1.62 14.18
CA ILE A 65 5.01 -0.66 13.42
C ILE A 65 3.61 -1.24 13.20
N PRO A 66 2.52 -0.48 13.42
CA PRO A 66 1.15 -0.96 13.21
C PRO A 66 0.77 -0.98 11.72
N ILE A 67 1.62 -1.60 10.90
CA ILE A 67 1.44 -1.75 9.45
C ILE A 67 1.72 -3.19 9.07
N VAL A 68 0.84 -3.75 8.25
CA VAL A 68 0.99 -5.06 7.64
C VAL A 68 0.97 -4.91 6.13
N LYS A 69 1.92 -5.53 5.45
CA LYS A 69 1.95 -5.66 4.00
C LYS A 69 1.32 -6.99 3.61
N VAL A 70 0.34 -6.94 2.71
CA VAL A 70 -0.39 -8.12 2.25
C VAL A 70 -0.26 -8.24 0.75
N MET A 71 0.12 -9.42 0.25
CA MET A 71 0.01 -9.80 -1.16
C MET A 71 -1.24 -10.66 -1.34
N LEU A 72 -2.16 -10.21 -2.18
CA LEU A 72 -3.32 -11.02 -2.55
C LEU A 72 -3.01 -11.94 -3.71
N SER A 73 -3.70 -13.07 -3.76
CA SER A 73 -3.50 -14.09 -4.80
C SER A 73 -4.00 -13.63 -6.17
N ASN A 74 -5.03 -12.79 -6.23
CA ASN A 74 -5.65 -12.34 -7.49
C ASN A 74 -5.98 -10.84 -7.48
N SER A 75 -6.13 -10.26 -8.67
CA SER A 75 -6.41 -8.82 -8.87
C SER A 75 -7.82 -8.41 -8.43
N SER A 76 -8.80 -9.32 -8.53
CA SER A 76 -10.18 -9.09 -8.10
C SER A 76 -10.24 -8.75 -6.61
N ASP A 77 -9.54 -9.53 -5.78
CA ASP A 77 -9.46 -9.30 -4.35
C ASP A 77 -8.76 -7.98 -4.02
N VAL A 78 -7.78 -7.55 -4.84
CA VAL A 78 -7.09 -6.26 -4.65
C VAL A 78 -8.07 -5.11 -4.86
N VAL A 79 -8.92 -5.21 -5.89
CA VAL A 79 -9.94 -4.21 -6.15
C VAL A 79 -11.02 -4.23 -5.06
N LYS A 80 -11.43 -5.42 -4.59
CA LYS A 80 -12.43 -5.57 -3.54
C LYS A 80 -11.93 -4.97 -2.23
N ILE A 81 -10.76 -5.37 -1.74
CA ILE A 81 -10.22 -4.92 -0.45
C ILE A 81 -9.96 -3.40 -0.43
N LEU A 82 -9.56 -2.82 -1.56
CA LEU A 82 -9.36 -1.38 -1.67
C LEU A 82 -10.68 -0.59 -1.69
N LYS A 83 -11.79 -1.21 -2.10
CA LYS A 83 -13.13 -0.59 -2.06
C LYS A 83 -13.72 -0.61 -0.65
N ASP A 84 -13.39 -1.62 0.14
CA ASP A 84 -13.84 -1.71 1.54
C ASP A 84 -13.29 -0.56 2.39
N ASN A 85 -12.13 -0.01 2.02
CA ASN A 85 -11.39 1.10 2.67
C ASN A 85 -10.93 0.84 4.11
N TYR A 86 -11.77 0.19 4.91
CA TYR A 86 -11.53 -0.17 6.30
C TYR A 86 -11.98 -1.60 6.56
N ILE A 87 -11.20 -2.34 7.35
CA ILE A 87 -11.49 -3.72 7.74
C ILE A 87 -11.30 -3.83 9.25
N GLN A 88 -12.18 -4.58 9.92
CA GLN A 88 -11.99 -4.88 11.32
C GLN A 88 -11.01 -6.06 11.47
N ILE A 89 -9.94 -5.85 12.23
CA ILE A 89 -8.97 -6.88 12.63
C ILE A 89 -8.82 -6.80 14.15
N GLY A 90 -9.13 -7.90 14.83
CA GLY A 90 -9.34 -7.90 16.27
C GLY A 90 -10.37 -6.83 16.67
N TYR A 91 -9.95 -5.91 17.54
CA TYR A 91 -10.77 -4.78 17.99
C TYR A 91 -10.54 -3.46 17.21
N SER A 92 -9.67 -3.47 16.20
CA SER A 92 -9.25 -2.25 15.49
C SER A 92 -9.90 -2.11 14.12
N MET A 93 -10.34 -0.89 13.80
CA MET A 93 -10.69 -0.51 12.43
C MET A 93 -9.41 -0.13 11.67
N VAL A 94 -9.02 -0.98 10.73
CA VAL A 94 -7.75 -0.90 10.03
C VAL A 94 -7.97 -0.30 8.65
N LYS A 95 -7.19 0.72 8.31
CA LYS A 95 -7.27 1.38 7.00
C LYS A 95 -6.53 0.55 5.95
N VAL A 96 -7.16 0.36 4.80
CA VAL A 96 -6.59 -0.31 3.64
C VAL A 96 -6.05 0.74 2.67
N GLU A 97 -4.80 0.59 2.25
CA GLU A 97 -4.17 1.46 1.26
C GLU A 97 -3.42 0.64 0.21
N ARG A 98 -3.33 1.17 -1.01
CA ARG A 98 -2.48 0.56 -2.05
C ARG A 98 -1.02 0.75 -1.67
N LEU A 99 -0.18 -0.27 -1.89
CA LEU A 99 1.27 -0.11 -1.77
C LEU A 99 1.79 0.69 -2.97
N ILE A 100 1.89 2.00 -2.79
CA ILE A 100 2.68 2.87 -3.66
C ILE A 100 4.12 2.74 -3.18
N LYS A 101 5.07 2.42 -4.08
CA LYS A 101 6.50 2.35 -3.76
C LYS A 101 6.86 3.47 -2.80
N MET A 102 7.36 3.15 -1.61
CA MET A 102 7.86 4.17 -0.68
C MET A 102 9.00 4.89 -1.40
N ASN A 103 8.79 6.15 -1.78
CA ASN A 103 9.88 7.02 -2.17
C ASN A 103 10.72 7.24 -0.90
N PRO A 104 12.00 6.83 -0.85
CA PRO A 104 12.85 7.08 0.31
C PRO A 104 12.98 8.58 0.64
N ASP A 105 12.67 9.46 -0.31
CA ASP A 105 12.87 10.91 -0.21
C ASP A 105 11.66 11.71 0.35
N GLN A 106 10.53 11.07 0.68
CA GLN A 106 9.33 11.79 1.17
C GLN A 106 9.23 11.93 2.70
N ASN A 107 10.27 11.58 3.46
CA ASN A 107 10.36 11.85 4.91
C ASN A 107 10.72 13.30 5.26
N ARG A 108 10.29 14.29 4.46
CA ARG A 108 10.42 15.72 4.78
C ARG A 108 9.03 16.37 4.90
N ILE A 109 8.50 16.27 6.12
CA ILE A 109 7.75 17.30 6.85
C ILE A 109 6.58 17.95 6.10
N SER A 110 5.34 17.55 6.43
CA SER A 110 4.21 18.50 6.47
C SER A 110 3.84 18.73 7.95
N SER A 111 4.61 19.58 8.63
CA SER A 111 4.14 20.22 9.86
C SER A 111 3.36 21.47 9.43
N ASN A 112 2.04 21.35 9.38
CA ASN A 112 1.18 22.52 9.44
C ASN A 112 1.21 23.03 10.88
N ALA A 113 1.76 24.22 11.07
CA ALA A 113 1.45 25.05 12.23
C ALA A 113 1.30 26.48 11.73
N GLU A 114 0.08 26.84 11.36
CA GLU A 114 -0.40 28.20 11.56
C GLU A 114 -0.28 28.52 13.05
N THR A 115 0.42 29.59 13.38
CA THR A 115 -0.03 30.49 14.44
C THR A 115 0.26 31.91 13.98
N ALA A 116 -0.82 32.64 13.71
CA ALA A 116 -0.83 34.09 13.72
C ALA A 116 -0.65 34.58 15.16
N THR A 117 0.09 35.68 15.34
CA THR A 117 -0.25 36.79 16.25
C THR A 117 0.71 37.95 15.98
N ASP A 118 0.09 39.11 15.71
CA ASP A 118 0.52 40.52 15.71
C ASP A 118 2.02 40.92 15.71
#